data_AF-A0A0C9WEW7-F1
#
_entry.id   AF-A0A0C9WEW7-F1
#
_cell.length_a   1.000
_cell.length_b   1.000
_cell.length_c   1.000
_cell.angle_alpha   90.00
_cell.angle_beta   90.00
_cell.angle_gamma   90.00
#
_symmetry.space_group_name_H-M   'P 1'
#
loop_
_entity.id
_entity.type
_entity.pdbx_description
1 polymer ?
#
loop_
_entity_poly.entity_id
_entity_poly.type
_entity_poly.pdbx_seq_one_letter_code
_entity_poly.pdbx_strand_id
1 'polypeptide(L)'
;MKGCHPKLHACVHEERGHEQYSLYYTVGIGTTDGESAERIWVPHNALGNSTKTQGPRSCHDVLDDHWGFWNWLKYHQMDVYFHLLSVPQRNLQTEAHRGFTATLLAEDVEHWTTAIEKWERDKYHSKKSPCPYKIKTSGQSVAQVRKDQAAEEQKQLSEGSVVYHEVSASSFISIGIDLVEL
;
A
#
# COMPACT_ATOMS: atom_id res chain seq x y z
N MET A 1 20.97 -4.89 -6.77
CA MET A 1 20.13 -3.79 -6.28
C MET A 1 19.52 -4.23 -4.96
N LYS A 2 19.81 -3.55 -3.84
CA LYS A 2 18.99 -3.65 -2.63
C LYS A 2 17.99 -2.50 -2.75
N GLY A 3 16.83 -2.77 -3.34
CA GLY A 3 15.87 -1.79 -3.87
C GLY A 3 14.45 -1.97 -3.33
N CYS A 4 13.52 -1.10 -3.74
CA CYS A 4 12.12 -1.11 -3.30
C CYS A 4 11.44 -2.45 -3.60
N HIS A 5 10.50 -2.86 -2.75
CA HIS A 5 9.75 -4.09 -2.94
C HIS A 5 8.45 -3.80 -3.71
N PRO A 6 8.15 -4.55 -4.79
CA PRO A 6 6.84 -4.48 -5.43
C PRO A 6 5.71 -4.77 -4.43
N LYS A 7 4.55 -4.15 -4.65
CA LYS A 7 3.48 -4.08 -3.63
C LYS A 7 2.91 -5.46 -3.30
N LEU A 8 2.79 -6.38 -4.27
CA LEU A 8 2.26 -7.73 -4.02
C LEU A 8 3.24 -8.59 -3.21
N HIS A 9 4.53 -8.30 -3.31
CA HIS A 9 5.56 -9.07 -2.61
C HIS A 9 5.81 -8.53 -1.19
N ALA A 10 5.42 -7.28 -0.92
CA ALA A 10 5.60 -6.62 0.37
C ALA A 10 4.91 -7.34 1.55
N CYS A 11 3.79 -8.04 1.32
CA CYS A 11 3.06 -8.77 2.36
C CYS A 11 3.73 -10.09 2.80
N VAL A 12 4.70 -10.59 2.02
CA VAL A 12 5.43 -11.84 2.33
C VAL A 12 6.69 -11.58 3.15
N HIS A 13 7.01 -10.32 3.41
CA HIS A 13 8.20 -9.90 4.17
C HIS A 13 7.84 -9.53 5.63
N GLU A 14 8.82 -9.50 6.53
CA GLU A 14 8.63 -9.17 7.95
C GLU A 14 8.34 -7.66 8.17
N GLU A 15 7.12 -7.28 8.59
CA GLU A 15 6.67 -5.88 8.72
C GLU A 15 7.63 -4.88 9.41
N ARG A 16 8.56 -5.36 10.24
CA ARG A 16 9.49 -4.53 10.99
C ARG A 16 10.50 -3.82 10.07
N GLY A 17 10.35 -2.51 9.93
CA GLY A 17 11.31 -1.66 9.20
C GLY A 17 11.13 -1.68 7.68
N HIS A 18 9.95 -2.06 7.21
CA HIS A 18 9.56 -2.10 5.81
C HIS A 18 9.31 -0.75 5.16
N GLU A 19 9.06 0.27 5.98
CA GLU A 19 8.63 1.58 5.50
C GLU A 19 9.70 2.20 4.57
N GLN A 20 10.98 1.92 4.81
CA GLN A 20 12.08 2.37 3.96
C GLN A 20 12.11 1.71 2.57
N TYR A 21 11.45 0.57 2.40
CA TYR A 21 11.38 -0.16 1.13
C TYR A 21 10.02 -0.05 0.43
N SER A 22 9.07 0.65 1.05
CA SER A 22 7.74 0.86 0.52
C SER A 22 7.77 1.74 -0.72
N LEU A 23 7.16 1.28 -1.81
CA LEU A 23 6.96 2.08 -3.01
C LEU A 23 6.11 3.34 -2.72
N TYR A 24 5.22 3.29 -1.72
CA TYR A 24 4.40 4.44 -1.34
C TYR A 24 5.21 5.60 -0.75
N TYR A 25 6.36 5.31 -0.13
CA TYR A 25 7.18 6.31 0.55
C TYR A 25 8.47 6.62 -0.22
N THR A 26 8.58 6.13 -1.45
CA THR A 26 9.73 6.37 -2.30
C THR A 26 9.45 7.53 -3.25
N VAL A 27 10.26 8.59 -3.13
CA VAL A 27 10.15 9.79 -3.97
C VAL A 27 10.33 9.43 -5.44
N GLY A 28 9.43 9.94 -6.29
CA GLY A 28 9.49 9.79 -7.75
C GLY A 28 8.93 8.48 -8.31
N ILE A 29 8.55 7.52 -7.45
CA ILE A 29 7.92 6.26 -7.88
C ILE A 29 6.44 6.43 -8.24
N GLY A 30 5.77 7.44 -7.67
CA GLY A 30 4.35 7.68 -7.91
C GLY A 30 3.48 6.53 -7.37
N THR A 31 2.42 6.18 -8.09
CA THR A 31 1.46 5.15 -7.65
C THR A 31 1.76 3.74 -8.17
N THR A 32 2.92 3.52 -8.81
CA THR A 32 3.25 2.20 -9.36
C THR A 32 3.24 1.10 -8.30
N ASP A 33 2.86 -0.10 -8.70
CA ASP A 33 2.95 -1.29 -7.87
C ASP A 33 4.27 -2.05 -8.06
N GLY A 34 5.10 -1.64 -9.02
CA GLY A 34 6.35 -2.32 -9.34
C GLY A 34 6.19 -3.59 -10.19
N GLU A 35 4.96 -4.00 -10.52
CA GLU A 35 4.67 -5.29 -11.18
C GLU A 35 4.76 -5.21 -12.70
N SER A 36 5.04 -4.04 -13.27
CA SER A 36 5.12 -3.85 -14.73
C SER A 36 6.18 -4.75 -15.40
N ALA A 37 7.25 -5.11 -14.67
CA ALA A 37 8.23 -6.09 -15.14
C ALA A 37 7.68 -7.52 -15.19
N GLU A 38 6.65 -7.83 -14.42
CA GLU A 38 5.97 -9.15 -14.42
C GLU A 38 4.79 -9.18 -15.39
N ARG A 39 4.07 -8.07 -15.57
CA ARG A 39 2.94 -7.96 -16.52
C ARG A 39 3.34 -8.21 -17.97
N ILE A 40 4.62 -8.06 -18.31
CA ILE A 40 5.11 -8.38 -19.66
C ILE A 40 4.96 -9.86 -19.98
N TRP A 41 4.94 -10.76 -19.00
CA TRP A 41 4.93 -12.20 -19.28
C TRP A 41 3.60 -12.67 -19.86
N VAL A 42 2.47 -12.15 -19.39
CA VAL A 42 1.13 -12.52 -19.85
C VAL A 42 0.97 -12.43 -21.38
N PRO A 43 1.23 -11.28 -22.04
CA PRO A 43 1.11 -11.17 -23.49
C PRO A 43 2.16 -12.00 -24.26
N HIS A 44 3.31 -12.32 -23.64
CA HIS A 44 4.38 -13.10 -24.27
C HIS A 44 4.23 -14.61 -24.07
N ASN A 45 3.28 -15.08 -23.25
CA ASN A 45 3.04 -16.51 -23.05
C ASN A 45 2.78 -17.28 -24.35
N ALA A 46 2.15 -16.63 -25.34
CA ALA A 46 1.91 -17.22 -26.65
C ALA A 46 3.21 -17.57 -27.41
N LEU A 47 4.31 -16.86 -27.14
CA LEU A 47 5.60 -17.11 -27.77
C LEU A 47 6.18 -18.45 -27.39
N GLY A 48 5.94 -18.93 -26.16
CA GLY A 48 6.44 -20.22 -25.70
C GLY A 48 6.00 -21.38 -26.61
N ASN A 49 4.75 -21.36 -27.09
CA ASN A 49 4.26 -22.37 -28.04
C ASN A 49 4.75 -22.12 -29.48
N SER A 50 4.90 -20.87 -29.89
CA SER A 50 5.32 -20.48 -31.24
C SER A 50 6.81 -20.75 -31.50
N THR A 51 7.65 -20.65 -30.47
CA THR A 51 9.10 -20.83 -30.59
C THR A 51 9.59 -22.23 -30.21
N LYS A 52 8.73 -23.11 -29.69
CA LYS A 52 9.14 -24.44 -29.18
C LYS A 52 9.83 -25.35 -30.20
N THR A 53 9.52 -25.21 -31.49
CA THR A 53 10.09 -26.03 -32.58
C THR A 53 11.23 -25.32 -33.30
N GLN A 54 11.55 -24.09 -32.91
CA GLN A 54 12.59 -23.28 -33.54
C GLN A 54 13.97 -23.67 -33.02
N GLY A 55 15.01 -23.47 -33.84
CA GLY A 55 16.38 -23.62 -33.39
C GLY A 55 16.74 -22.57 -32.31
N PRO A 56 17.76 -22.81 -31.46
CA PRO A 56 18.09 -21.90 -30.36
C PRO A 56 18.31 -20.45 -30.80
N ARG A 57 19.01 -20.25 -31.92
CA ARG A 57 19.28 -18.92 -32.46
C ARG A 57 18.01 -18.22 -32.96
N SER A 58 17.21 -18.90 -33.78
CA SER A 58 15.96 -18.32 -34.29
C SER A 58 14.94 -18.06 -33.18
N CYS A 59 14.91 -18.91 -32.15
CA CYS A 59 14.08 -18.69 -30.96
C CYS A 59 14.46 -17.39 -30.25
N HIS A 60 15.76 -17.15 -30.03
CA HIS A 60 16.25 -15.90 -29.41
C HIS A 60 15.92 -14.68 -30.27
N ASP A 61 16.19 -14.75 -31.58
CA ASP A 61 15.91 -13.64 -32.51
C ASP A 61 14.41 -13.25 -32.47
N VAL A 62 13.51 -14.25 -32.47
CA VAL A 62 12.05 -14.01 -32.37
C VAL A 62 11.65 -13.39 -31.03
N LEU A 63 12.23 -13.84 -29.91
CA LEU A 63 11.92 -13.28 -28.60
C LEU A 63 12.38 -11.82 -28.48
N ASP A 64 13.60 -11.52 -28.94
CA ASP A 64 14.15 -10.17 -28.92
C ASP A 64 13.33 -9.20 -29.78
N ASP A 65 12.87 -9.63 -30.97
CA ASP A 65 12.01 -8.81 -31.83
C ASP A 65 10.67 -8.47 -31.14
N HIS A 66 10.05 -9.44 -30.45
CA HIS A 66 8.79 -9.21 -29.73
C HIS A 66 8.98 -8.28 -28.54
N TRP A 67 10.04 -8.46 -27.74
CA TRP A 67 10.35 -7.56 -26.64
C TRP A 67 10.70 -6.15 -27.12
N GLY A 68 11.43 -6.05 -28.24
CA GLY A 68 11.74 -4.79 -28.91
C GLY A 68 10.48 -4.05 -29.36
N PHE A 69 9.57 -4.75 -30.05
CA PHE A 69 8.27 -4.21 -30.46
C PHE A 69 7.42 -3.77 -29.26
N TRP A 70 7.37 -4.58 -28.20
CA TRP A 70 6.63 -4.25 -26.99
C TRP A 70 7.18 -2.99 -26.30
N ASN A 71 8.50 -2.82 -26.26
CA ASN A 71 9.13 -1.60 -25.75
C ASN A 71 8.80 -0.39 -26.61
N TRP A 72 8.86 -0.52 -27.95
CA TRP A 72 8.46 0.54 -28.88
C TRP A 72 7.01 0.98 -28.66
N LEU A 73 6.10 0.02 -28.48
CA LEU A 73 4.69 0.28 -28.21
C LEU A 73 4.50 1.05 -26.89
N LYS A 74 5.21 0.69 -25.81
CA LYS A 74 5.17 1.44 -24.55
C LYS A 74 5.60 2.89 -24.75
N TYR A 75 6.69 3.13 -25.47
CA TYR A 75 7.17 4.49 -25.72
C TYR A 75 6.16 5.32 -26.50
N HIS A 76 5.52 4.74 -27.52
CA HIS A 76 4.50 5.44 -28.31
C HIS A 76 3.24 5.73 -27.49
N GLN A 77 2.82 4.79 -26.64
CA GLN A 77 1.63 4.98 -25.82
C GLN A 77 1.88 5.92 -24.63
N MET A 78 3.12 6.03 -24.14
CA MET A 78 3.47 6.88 -23.00
C MET A 78 3.00 8.33 -23.19
N ASP A 79 3.12 8.88 -24.39
CA ASP A 79 2.68 10.25 -24.66
C ASP A 79 1.18 10.45 -24.41
N VAL A 80 0.36 9.51 -24.89
CA VAL A 80 -1.09 9.49 -24.68
C VAL A 80 -1.42 9.31 -23.21
N TYR A 81 -0.77 8.36 -22.53
CA TYR A 81 -0.96 8.13 -21.10
C TYR A 81 -0.62 9.38 -20.27
N PHE A 82 0.49 10.06 -20.58
CA PHE A 82 0.90 11.25 -19.85
C PHE A 82 -0.08 12.39 -20.02
N HIS A 83 -0.46 12.72 -21.26
CA HIS A 83 -1.30 13.88 -21.54
C HIS A 83 -2.77 13.66 -21.14
N LEU A 84 -3.31 12.46 -21.36
CA LEU A 84 -4.73 12.21 -21.12
C LEU A 84 -5.04 11.71 -19.71
N LEU A 85 -4.09 11.09 -19.01
CA LEU A 85 -4.35 10.46 -17.72
C LEU A 85 -3.45 11.03 -16.62
N SER A 86 -2.12 11.04 -16.81
CA SER A 86 -1.20 11.42 -15.74
C SER A 86 -1.26 12.91 -15.40
N VAL A 87 -1.32 13.81 -16.39
CA VAL A 87 -1.39 15.26 -16.15
C VAL A 87 -2.70 15.65 -15.45
N PRO A 88 -3.89 15.23 -15.92
CA PRO A 88 -5.15 15.48 -15.20
C PRO A 88 -5.15 14.93 -13.78
N GLN A 89 -4.67 13.69 -13.58
CA GLN A 89 -4.61 13.07 -12.26
C GLN A 89 -3.67 13.83 -11.31
N ARG A 90 -2.51 14.28 -11.81
CA ARG A 90 -1.56 15.10 -11.04
C ARG A 90 -2.19 16.43 -10.65
N ASN A 91 -2.92 17.09 -11.56
CA ASN A 91 -3.60 18.35 -11.25
C ASN A 91 -4.69 18.14 -10.19
N LEU A 92 -5.49 17.08 -10.33
CA LEU A 92 -6.51 16.72 -9.34
C LEU A 92 -5.90 16.49 -7.95
N GLN A 93 -4.81 15.71 -7.86
CA GLN A 93 -4.12 15.48 -6.59
C GLN A 93 -3.49 16.75 -6.02
N THR A 94 -2.99 17.64 -6.88
CA THR A 94 -2.41 18.92 -6.45
C THR A 94 -3.47 19.79 -5.79
N GLU A 95 -4.65 19.93 -6.41
CA GLU A 95 -5.74 20.71 -5.83
C GLU A 95 -6.36 20.05 -4.60
N ALA A 96 -6.48 18.71 -4.58
CA ALA A 96 -6.93 17.99 -3.40
C ALA A 96 -5.97 18.18 -2.22
N HIS A 97 -4.66 18.09 -2.46
CA HIS A 97 -3.64 18.36 -1.45
C HIS A 97 -3.76 19.80 -0.94
N ARG A 98 -3.81 20.78 -1.85
CA ARG A 98 -3.94 22.20 -1.49
C ARG A 98 -5.19 22.48 -0.66
N GLY A 99 -6.33 21.93 -1.06
CA GLY A 99 -7.60 22.08 -0.35
C GLY A 99 -7.54 21.46 1.05
N PHE A 100 -6.98 20.27 1.18
CA PHE A 100 -6.80 19.61 2.47
C PHE A 100 -5.85 20.39 3.38
N THR A 101 -4.66 20.78 2.88
CA THR A 101 -3.69 21.58 3.64
C THR A 101 -4.27 22.89 4.15
N ALA A 102 -5.14 23.55 3.38
CA ALA A 102 -5.78 24.80 3.78
C ALA A 102 -6.74 24.66 4.99
N THR A 103 -7.20 23.46 5.30
CA THR A 103 -8.07 23.18 6.46
C THR A 103 -7.32 22.85 7.74
N LEU A 104 -6.00 22.66 7.66
CA LEU A 104 -5.15 22.24 8.78
C LEU A 104 -4.51 23.44 9.47
N LEU A 105 -4.10 23.25 10.72
CA LEU A 105 -3.31 24.25 11.45
C LEU A 105 -1.93 24.40 10.81
N ALA A 106 -1.45 25.64 10.69
CA ALA A 106 -0.17 25.93 10.07
C ALA A 106 1.01 25.23 10.78
N GLU A 107 0.94 25.12 12.11
CA GLU A 107 1.94 24.43 12.92
C GLU A 107 2.01 22.93 12.58
N ASP A 108 0.85 22.27 12.42
CA ASP A 108 0.79 20.85 12.07
C ASP A 108 1.37 20.62 10.67
N VAL A 109 1.03 21.50 9.72
CA VAL A 109 1.56 21.43 8.34
C VAL A 109 3.08 21.58 8.35
N GLU A 110 3.62 22.59 9.04
CA GLU A 110 5.07 22.82 9.11
C GLU A 110 5.81 21.65 9.77
N HIS A 111 5.27 21.13 10.88
CA HIS A 111 5.82 19.97 11.58
C HIS A 111 5.87 18.74 10.66
N TRP A 112 4.77 18.42 9.98
CA TRP A 112 4.69 17.27 9.08
C TRP A 112 5.58 17.41 7.84
N THR A 113 5.58 18.59 7.20
CA THR A 113 6.45 18.85 6.04
C THR A 113 7.92 18.68 6.42
N THR A 114 8.34 19.24 7.56
CA THR A 114 9.72 19.11 8.04
C THR A 114 10.10 17.64 8.31
N ALA A 115 9.19 16.86 8.91
CA ALA A 115 9.42 15.44 9.18
C ALA A 115 9.56 14.62 7.89
N ILE A 116 8.69 14.87 6.90
CA ILE A 116 8.72 14.21 5.58
C ILE A 116 10.02 14.54 4.85
N GLU A 117 10.36 15.82 4.72
CA GLU A 117 11.58 16.20 4.01
C GLU A 117 12.85 15.64 4.66
N LYS A 118 12.90 15.61 6.00
CA LYS A 118 14.02 15.01 6.74
C LYS A 118 14.10 13.51 6.46
N TRP A 119 12.97 12.81 6.48
CA TRP A 119 12.89 11.40 6.11
C TRP A 119 13.34 11.18 4.67
N GLU A 120 12.89 11.98 3.71
CA GLU A 120 13.23 11.84 2.29
C GLU A 120 14.71 12.08 2.00
N ARG A 121 15.33 13.07 2.67
CA ARG A 121 16.78 13.37 2.56
C ARG A 121 17.68 12.24 3.07
N ASP A 122 17.20 11.43 4.00
CA ASP A 122 17.99 10.29 4.48
C ASP A 122 18.22 9.25 3.38
N LYS A 123 19.37 8.58 3.44
CA LYS A 123 19.72 7.53 2.46
C LYS A 123 18.66 6.44 2.45
N TYR A 124 18.24 6.06 1.24
CA TYR A 124 17.22 5.07 0.98
C TYR A 124 17.37 3.75 1.76
N HIS A 125 18.60 3.22 1.85
CA HIS A 125 18.92 1.95 2.54
C HIS A 125 19.37 2.13 4.00
N SER A 126 19.26 3.34 4.54
CA SER A 126 19.68 3.67 5.91
C SER A 126 18.93 4.91 6.39
N LYS A 127 17.59 4.80 6.42
CA LYS A 127 16.75 5.84 7.01
C LYS A 127 17.05 5.91 8.51
N LYS A 128 17.56 7.05 8.98
CA LYS A 128 17.94 7.27 10.39
C LYS A 128 16.86 8.05 11.13
N SER A 129 16.14 8.89 10.40
CA SER A 129 15.00 9.64 10.87
C SER A 129 13.83 8.68 11.14
N PRO A 130 12.96 8.99 12.12
CA PRO A 130 11.75 8.23 12.33
C PRO A 130 10.83 8.32 11.10
N CYS A 131 10.17 7.23 10.74
CA CYS A 131 9.21 7.22 9.63
C CYS A 131 7.99 8.07 10.00
N PRO A 132 7.68 9.15 9.25
CA PRO A 132 6.53 10.00 9.54
C PRO A 132 5.20 9.29 9.24
N TYR A 133 5.19 8.33 8.31
CA TYR A 133 3.98 7.62 7.89
C TYR A 133 3.58 6.47 8.81
N LYS A 134 4.40 6.16 9.81
CA LYS A 134 4.08 5.10 10.78
C LYS A 134 3.13 5.66 11.81
N ILE A 135 1.86 5.28 11.70
CA ILE A 135 0.87 5.55 12.75
C ILE A 135 1.29 4.74 13.97
N LYS A 136 1.60 5.42 15.06
CA LYS A 136 1.71 4.76 16.37
C LYS A 136 0.29 4.49 16.81
N THR A 137 -0.11 3.23 16.84
CA THR A 137 -1.42 2.84 17.40
C THR A 137 -1.43 3.20 18.87
N SER A 138 -2.01 4.35 19.21
CA SER A 138 -2.29 4.74 20.59
C SER A 138 -3.75 4.42 20.87
N GLY A 139 -3.99 3.42 21.70
CA GLY A 139 -5.34 2.98 22.05
C GLY A 139 -5.31 1.63 22.77
N GLN A 140 -6.44 1.28 23.39
CA GLN A 140 -6.64 -0.06 23.91
C GLN A 140 -6.78 -1.04 22.74
N SER A 141 -6.13 -2.20 22.83
CA SER A 141 -6.38 -3.27 21.84
C SER A 141 -7.82 -3.74 21.94
N VAL A 142 -8.39 -4.29 20.86
CA VAL A 142 -9.72 -4.90 20.89
C VAL A 142 -9.82 -5.94 22.03
N ALA A 143 -8.75 -6.70 22.27
CA ALA A 143 -8.67 -7.64 23.39
C ALA A 143 -8.75 -6.94 24.76
N GLN A 144 -8.09 -5.78 24.92
CA GLN A 144 -8.18 -5.00 26.15
C GLN A 144 -9.57 -4.40 26.34
N VAL A 145 -10.19 -3.87 25.29
CA VAL A 145 -11.57 -3.36 25.33
C VAL A 145 -12.56 -4.46 25.70
N ARG A 146 -12.45 -5.65 25.09
CA ARG A 146 -13.27 -6.82 25.43
C ARG A 146 -13.09 -7.25 26.88
N LYS A 147 -11.85 -7.21 27.38
CA LYS A 147 -11.55 -7.52 28.78
C LYS A 147 -12.19 -6.51 29.74
N ASP A 148 -12.12 -5.22 29.42
CA ASP A 148 -12.70 -4.15 30.24
C ASP A 148 -14.24 -4.25 30.25
N GLN A 149 -14.86 -4.53 29.08
CA GLN A 149 -16.30 -4.78 28.96
C GLN A 149 -16.76 -6.00 29.78
N ALA A 150 -16.03 -7.12 29.71
CA ALA A 150 -16.36 -8.32 30.49
C ALA A 150 -16.25 -8.07 32.01
N ALA A 151 -15.26 -7.28 32.44
CA ALA A 151 -15.10 -6.92 33.85
C ALA A 151 -16.26 -6.03 34.35
N GLU A 152 -16.74 -5.11 33.52
CA GLU A 152 -17.87 -4.24 33.84
C GLU A 152 -19.20 -5.02 33.90
N GLU A 153 -19.43 -5.95 32.97
CA GLU A 153 -20.60 -6.84 33.00
C GLU A 153 -20.60 -7.73 34.26
N GLN A 154 -19.44 -8.28 34.63
CA GLN A 154 -19.29 -9.08 35.85
C GLN A 154 -19.59 -8.25 37.12
N LYS A 155 -19.18 -6.98 37.12
CA LYS A 155 -19.47 -6.05 38.22
C LYS A 155 -20.97 -5.77 38.31
N GLN A 156 -21.63 -5.44 37.20
CA GLN A 156 -23.07 -5.18 37.15
C GLN A 156 -23.90 -6.40 37.60
N LEU A 157 -23.47 -7.61 37.22
CA LEU A 157 -24.04 -8.87 37.70
C LEU A 157 -23.88 -9.02 39.21
N SER A 158 -22.70 -8.71 39.76
CA SER A 158 -22.44 -8.79 41.20
C SER A 158 -23.25 -7.76 42.02
N GLU A 159 -23.61 -6.63 41.39
CA GLU A 159 -24.45 -5.57 41.97
C GLU A 159 -25.96 -5.86 41.84
N GLY A 160 -26.34 -7.01 41.26
CA GLY A 160 -27.74 -7.48 41.19
C GLY A 160 -28.50 -6.99 39.96
N SER A 161 -27.81 -6.60 38.89
CA SER A 161 -28.47 -6.20 37.64
C SER A 161 -29.23 -7.37 37.00
N VAL A 162 -30.37 -7.07 36.40
CA VAL A 162 -31.22 -8.07 35.72
C VAL A 162 -30.69 -8.33 34.31
N VAL A 163 -30.38 -9.58 34.00
CA VAL A 163 -30.01 -10.04 32.66
C VAL A 163 -31.29 -10.38 31.90
N TYR A 164 -31.58 -9.63 30.83
CA TYR A 164 -32.79 -9.83 30.02
C TYR A 164 -32.60 -10.81 28.85
N HIS A 165 -31.36 -11.01 28.40
CA HIS A 165 -31.03 -11.77 27.20
C HIS A 165 -29.83 -12.68 27.45
N GLU A 166 -29.78 -13.84 26.78
CA GLU A 166 -28.69 -14.82 26.91
C GLU A 166 -27.33 -14.25 26.42
N VAL A 167 -27.36 -13.33 25.46
CA VAL A 167 -26.17 -12.66 24.91
C VAL A 167 -26.15 -11.21 25.40
N SER A 168 -25.01 -10.79 25.97
CA SER A 168 -24.83 -9.40 26.39
C SER A 168 -24.72 -8.46 25.19
N ALA A 169 -25.06 -7.18 25.38
CA ALA A 169 -25.00 -6.19 24.30
C ALA A 169 -23.57 -6.03 23.74
N SER A 170 -22.54 -6.11 24.59
CA SER A 170 -21.14 -6.04 24.17
C SER A 170 -20.73 -7.27 23.35
N SER A 171 -21.19 -8.46 23.74
CA SER A 171 -20.98 -9.71 23.02
C SER A 171 -21.67 -9.69 21.65
N PHE A 172 -22.91 -9.19 21.59
CA PHE A 172 -23.65 -9.07 20.33
C PHE A 172 -22.95 -8.15 19.33
N ILE A 173 -22.47 -6.97 19.79
CA ILE A 173 -21.69 -6.05 18.95
C ILE A 173 -20.36 -6.68 18.53
N SER A 174 -19.66 -7.37 19.44
CA SER A 174 -18.39 -8.03 19.13
C SER A 174 -18.55 -9.10 18.06
N ILE A 175 -19.60 -9.93 18.15
CA ILE A 175 -19.95 -10.93 17.12
C ILE A 175 -20.25 -10.24 15.79
N GLY A 176 -20.99 -9.13 15.82
CA GLY A 176 -21.28 -8.34 14.62
C GLY A 176 -20.03 -7.78 13.94
N ILE A 177 -19.05 -7.30 14.71
CA ILE A 177 -17.76 -6.83 14.18
C ILE A 177 -16.96 -8.00 13.59
N ASP A 178 -16.85 -9.12 14.32
CA ASP A 178 -16.09 -10.30 13.87
C ASP A 178 -16.65 -10.88 12.56
N LEU A 179 -17.96 -10.73 12.29
CA LEU A 179 -18.59 -11.15 11.03
C LEU A 179 -18.29 -10.22 9.84
N VAL A 180 -17.99 -8.94 10.09
CA VAL A 180 -17.67 -7.95 9.03
C VAL A 180 -16.18 -7.99 8.66
N GLU A 181 -15.32 -8.45 9.56
CA GLU A 181 -13.88 -8.56 9.35
C GLU A 181 -13.44 -9.87 8.65
N LEU A 182 -14.39 -10.76 8.31
CA LEU A 182 -14.21 -11.96 7.48
C LEU A 182 -14.32 -11.66 5.98
#